data_AF-A0A3C1L6R6-F1
#
_entry.id   AF-A0A3C1L6R6-F1
#
_cell.length_a   1.000
_cell.length_b   1.000
_cell.length_c   1.000
_cell.angle_alpha   90.00
_cell.angle_beta   90.00
_cell.angle_gamma   90.00
#
_symmetry.space_group_name_H-M   'P 1'
#
loop_
_entity.id
_entity.type
_entity.pdbx_description
1 polymer ?
#
loop_
_entity_poly.entity_id
_entity_poly.type
_entity_poly.pdbx_seq_one_letter_code
_entity_poly.pdbx_strand_id
1 'polypeptide(L)'
;LEDNTADGSSAAQVVVGPALKRRDRLDEVGVVLFHNGAESGSATGRAASGHPAAGVVWLVEQLALQGRRIEAGHIVITGGLTRAVPLAMG
;
A
#
# COMPACT_ATOMS: atom_id res chain seq x y z
N LEU A 1 9.05 6.70 -15.14
CA LEU A 1 9.40 5.70 -14.10
C LEU A 1 10.64 6.13 -13.35
N GLU A 2 11.70 6.51 -14.06
CA GLU A 2 12.94 7.00 -13.44
C GLU A 2 12.72 8.20 -12.49
N ASP A 3 11.92 9.19 -12.89
CA ASP A 3 11.58 10.34 -12.02
C ASP A 3 10.89 9.91 -10.72
N ASN A 4 9.91 9.01 -10.81
CA ASN A 4 9.19 8.44 -9.66
C ASN A 4 10.11 7.59 -8.77
N THR A 5 11.11 6.91 -9.33
CA THR A 5 12.07 6.20 -8.49
C THR A 5 12.99 7.19 -7.77
N ALA A 6 13.44 8.23 -8.48
CA ALA A 6 14.36 9.23 -7.95
C ALA A 6 13.73 10.14 -6.88
N ASP A 7 12.42 10.40 -6.95
CA ASP A 7 11.70 11.22 -5.97
C ASP A 7 11.24 10.45 -4.71
N GLY A 8 11.67 9.19 -4.56
CA GLY A 8 11.29 8.35 -3.43
C GLY A 8 9.91 7.69 -3.58
N SER A 9 9.53 7.33 -4.80
CA SER A 9 8.24 6.72 -5.14
C SER A 9 7.04 7.66 -4.88
N SER A 10 7.24 8.96 -5.08
CA SER A 10 6.30 10.04 -4.76
C SER A 10 5.78 10.01 -3.32
N ALA A 11 6.56 9.43 -2.40
CA ALA A 11 6.18 9.33 -1.00
C ALA A 11 6.22 10.70 -0.30
N ALA A 12 5.21 10.98 0.51
CA ALA A 12 5.14 12.20 1.31
C ALA A 12 4.74 11.92 2.75
N GLN A 13 3.55 11.32 2.95
CA GLN A 13 3.01 11.04 4.28
C GLN A 13 2.27 9.70 4.31
N VAL A 14 2.20 9.11 5.50
CA VAL A 14 1.43 7.89 5.76
C VAL A 14 0.61 8.06 7.02
N VAL A 15 -0.63 7.59 6.99
CA VAL A 15 -1.50 7.47 8.16
C VAL A 15 -1.80 5.99 8.37
N VAL A 16 -1.53 5.50 9.57
CA VAL A 16 -1.75 4.11 9.94
C VAL A 16 -2.97 4.04 10.85
N GLY A 17 -4.00 3.34 10.39
CA GLY A 17 -5.20 3.08 11.18
C GLY A 17 -4.99 1.96 12.21
N PRO A 18 -6.04 1.64 12.99
CA PRO A 18 -6.02 0.50 13.89
C PRO A 18 -5.69 -0.81 13.17
N ALA A 19 -5.02 -1.72 13.86
CA ALA A 19 -4.76 -3.05 13.32
C ALA A 19 -6.07 -3.77 13.02
N LEU A 20 -6.20 -4.31 11.81
CA LEU A 20 -7.27 -5.25 11.51
C LEU A 20 -7.07 -6.51 12.36
N LYS A 21 -8.17 -7.08 12.87
CA LYS A 21 -8.11 -8.44 13.45
C LYS A 21 -7.45 -9.35 12.44
N ARG A 22 -6.59 -10.27 12.90
CA ARG A 22 -5.87 -11.20 12.03
C ARG A 22 -6.87 -11.87 11.09
N ARG A 23 -6.66 -11.67 9.79
CA ARG A 23 -7.48 -12.28 8.74
C ARG A 23 -6.57 -13.18 7.92
N ASP A 24 -6.99 -14.42 7.80
CA ASP A 24 -6.25 -15.42 7.01
C ASP A 24 -6.37 -15.16 5.51
N ARG A 25 -7.28 -14.27 5.08
CA ARG A 25 -7.54 -13.91 3.68
C ARG A 25 -7.45 -12.41 3.46
N LEU A 26 -6.23 -11.91 3.31
CA LEU A 26 -5.98 -10.47 3.10
C LEU A 26 -6.43 -9.99 1.72
N ASP A 27 -6.41 -10.86 0.72
CA ASP A 27 -6.86 -10.58 -0.65
C ASP A 27 -8.37 -10.33 -0.75
N GLU A 28 -9.16 -10.93 0.13
CA GLU A 28 -10.63 -10.76 0.17
C GLU A 28 -11.07 -9.53 0.99
N VAL A 29 -10.15 -8.83 1.66
CA VAL A 29 -10.51 -7.67 2.50
C VAL A 29 -11.06 -6.55 1.62
N GLY A 30 -12.35 -6.24 1.79
CA GLY A 30 -13.00 -5.11 1.14
C GLY A 30 -12.53 -3.76 1.68
N VAL A 31 -12.35 -2.80 0.79
CA VAL A 31 -11.95 -1.42 1.08
C VAL A 31 -12.87 -0.47 0.32
N VAL A 32 -13.32 0.59 1.00
CA VAL A 32 -14.07 1.69 0.40
C VAL A 32 -13.42 3.00 0.82
N LEU A 33 -13.07 3.82 -0.16
CA LEU A 33 -12.53 5.15 0.02
C LEU A 33 -13.66 6.18 -0.07
N PHE A 34 -13.82 6.98 0.96
CA PHE A 34 -14.69 8.15 0.95
C PHE A 34 -13.86 9.43 0.89
N HIS A 35 -14.32 10.40 0.10
CA HIS A 35 -13.81 11.76 0.08
C HIS A 35 -15.00 12.72 0.19
N ASN A 36 -14.96 13.61 1.19
CA ASN A 36 -16.03 14.58 1.46
C ASN A 36 -17.43 13.94 1.56
N GLY A 37 -17.51 12.77 2.21
CA GLY A 37 -18.77 12.04 2.42
C GLY A 37 -19.26 11.23 1.22
N ALA A 38 -18.60 11.29 0.07
CA ALA A 38 -18.94 10.52 -1.12
C ALA A 38 -17.96 9.38 -1.37
N GLU A 39 -18.45 8.21 -1.80
CA GLU A 39 -17.59 7.11 -2.24
C GLU A 39 -16.79 7.55 -3.47
N SER A 40 -15.46 7.43 -3.37
CA SER A 40 -14.51 7.77 -4.43
C SER A 40 -13.84 6.53 -5.04
N GLY A 41 -13.98 5.38 -4.41
CA GLY A 41 -13.51 4.11 -4.95
C GLY A 41 -13.74 2.96 -3.98
N SER A 42 -13.84 1.76 -4.54
CA SER A 42 -13.92 0.52 -3.78
C SER A 42 -13.06 -0.56 -4.42
N ALA A 43 -12.54 -1.46 -3.58
CA ALA A 43 -11.61 -2.50 -3.98
C ALA A 43 -11.64 -3.67 -2.99
N THR A 44 -10.88 -4.72 -3.32
CA THR A 44 -10.46 -5.75 -2.37
C THR A 44 -8.94 -5.76 -2.27
N GLY A 45 -8.38 -6.45 -1.27
CA GLY A 45 -6.93 -6.62 -1.13
C GLY A 45 -6.25 -7.19 -2.38
N ARG A 46 -6.99 -7.93 -3.24
CA ARG A 46 -6.54 -8.41 -4.55
C ARG A 46 -6.07 -7.30 -5.49
N ALA A 47 -6.50 -6.04 -5.28
CA ALA A 47 -6.02 -4.90 -6.05
C ALA A 47 -4.51 -4.62 -5.85
N ALA A 48 -3.91 -5.10 -4.75
CA ALA A 48 -2.46 -5.07 -4.56
C ALA A 48 -1.79 -6.24 -5.29
N SER A 49 -1.74 -6.16 -6.63
CA SER A 49 -1.06 -7.14 -7.48
C SER A 49 -1.51 -8.59 -7.28
N GLY A 50 -2.81 -8.82 -7.06
CA GLY A 50 -3.42 -10.12 -6.84
C GLY A 50 -3.46 -10.57 -5.36
N HIS A 51 -2.49 -10.17 -4.54
CA HIS A 51 -2.51 -10.42 -3.10
C HIS A 51 -1.57 -9.43 -2.37
N PRO A 52 -1.96 -8.81 -1.24
CA PRO A 52 -1.12 -7.81 -0.57
C PRO A 52 0.31 -8.27 -0.23
N ALA A 53 0.48 -9.55 0.13
CA ALA A 53 1.81 -10.12 0.38
C ALA A 53 2.73 -10.17 -0.85
N ALA A 54 2.21 -10.10 -2.09
CA ALA A 54 3.04 -10.18 -3.30
C ALA A 54 4.06 -9.03 -3.37
N GLY A 55 3.65 -7.81 -3.00
CA GLY A 55 4.56 -6.67 -2.93
C GLY A 55 5.66 -6.83 -1.86
N VAL A 56 5.35 -7.50 -0.76
CA VAL A 56 6.33 -7.80 0.30
C VAL A 56 7.38 -8.80 -0.20
N VAL A 57 6.94 -9.88 -0.85
CA VAL A 57 7.84 -10.89 -1.42
C VAL A 57 8.79 -10.25 -2.42
N TRP A 58 8.26 -9.49 -3.37
CA TRP A 58 9.08 -8.77 -4.35
C TRP A 58 10.08 -7.82 -3.67
N LEU A 59 9.64 -7.03 -2.70
CA LEU A 59 10.51 -6.09 -1.99
C LEU A 59 11.67 -6.80 -1.26
N VAL A 60 11.37 -7.92 -0.60
CA VAL A 60 12.40 -8.72 0.09
C VAL A 60 13.44 -9.25 -0.91
N GLU A 61 13.00 -9.76 -2.06
CA GLU A 61 13.91 -10.21 -3.13
C GLU A 61 14.80 -9.07 -3.63
N GLN A 62 14.24 -7.89 -3.88
CA GLN A 62 15.04 -6.73 -4.33
C GLN A 62 16.03 -6.24 -3.27
N LEU A 63 15.62 -6.20 -2.00
CA LEU A 63 16.51 -5.79 -0.90
C LEU A 63 17.66 -6.78 -0.71
N ALA A 64 17.40 -8.08 -0.88
CA ALA A 64 18.42 -9.12 -0.77
C ALA A 64 19.55 -8.95 -1.78
N LEU A 65 19.24 -8.52 -3.03
CA LEU A 65 20.25 -8.21 -4.05
C LEU A 65 21.20 -7.08 -3.63
N GLN A 66 20.78 -6.24 -2.67
CA GLN A 66 21.55 -5.12 -2.12
C GLN A 66 22.15 -5.45 -0.75
N GLY A 67 22.06 -6.69 -0.27
CA GLY A 67 22.50 -7.08 1.08
C GLY A 67 21.66 -6.45 2.20
N ARG A 68 20.44 -6.02 1.90
CA ARG A 68 19.51 -5.37 2.83
C ARG A 68 18.36 -6.31 3.18
N ARG A 69 17.64 -6.00 4.25
CA ARG A 69 16.45 -6.77 4.70
C ARG A 69 15.39 -5.87 5.32
N ILE A 70 14.20 -6.44 5.51
CA ILE A 70 13.16 -5.87 6.34
C ILE A 70 13.41 -6.31 7.78
N GLU A 71 13.42 -5.36 8.73
CA GLU A 71 13.62 -5.64 10.15
C GLU A 71 12.29 -5.75 10.89
N ALA A 72 12.31 -6.40 12.05
CA ALA A 72 11.16 -6.42 12.94
C ALA A 72 10.76 -4.99 13.34
N GLY A 73 9.46 -4.68 13.24
CA GLY A 73 8.91 -3.35 13.51
C GLY A 73 8.82 -2.44 12.28
N HIS A 74 9.38 -2.81 11.13
CA HIS A 74 9.16 -2.06 9.89
C HIS A 74 7.71 -2.14 9.43
N ILE A 75 7.23 -1.02 8.84
CA ILE A 75 5.94 -0.95 8.15
C ILE A 75 6.20 -1.04 6.65
N VAL A 76 5.44 -1.90 5.97
CA VAL A 76 5.53 -2.09 4.51
C VAL A 76 4.20 -1.71 3.88
N ILE A 77 4.23 -0.75 2.96
CA ILE A 77 3.07 -0.34 2.17
C ILE A 77 3.06 -1.18 0.89
N THR A 78 2.05 -2.03 0.73
CA THR A 78 2.03 -3.08 -0.30
C THR A 78 1.41 -2.65 -1.64
N GLY A 79 1.15 -1.35 -1.80
CA GLY A 79 0.52 -0.77 -2.99
C GLY A 79 -0.86 -0.16 -2.72
N GLY A 80 -1.25 0.79 -3.57
CA GLY A 80 -2.57 1.42 -3.51
C GLY A 80 -3.68 0.49 -3.99
N LEU A 81 -4.79 0.44 -3.26
CA LEU A 81 -5.93 -0.42 -3.59
C LEU A 81 -6.98 0.29 -4.47
N THR A 82 -7.07 1.61 -4.35
CA THR A 82 -7.96 2.47 -5.14
C THR A 82 -7.14 3.50 -5.92
N ARG A 83 -7.77 4.15 -6.90
CA ARG A 83 -7.18 5.33 -7.56
C ARG A 83 -6.94 6.44 -6.53
N ALA A 84 -5.82 7.16 -6.68
CA ALA A 84 -5.55 8.35 -5.88
C ALA A 84 -6.57 9.46 -6.17
N VAL A 85 -7.02 10.14 -5.12
CA VAL A 85 -7.92 11.29 -5.21
C VAL A 85 -7.10 12.54 -4.91
N PRO A 86 -7.13 13.56 -5.79
CA PRO A 86 -6.41 14.81 -5.54
C PRO A 86 -7.04 15.53 -4.36
N LEU A 87 -6.21 15.95 -3.41
CA LEU A 87 -6.61 16.77 -2.29
C LEU A 87 -6.43 18.24 -2.66
N ALA A 88 -7.43 19.06 -2.35
CA ALA A 88 -7.33 20.51 -2.39
C ALA A 88 -7.21 21.03 -0.95
N MET A 89 -6.67 22.24 -0.79
CA MET A 89 -6.84 22.98 0.46
C MET A 89 -8.35 23.11 0.73
N GLY A 90 -8.76 22.75 1.93
CA GLY A 90 -10.15 22.74 2.38
C GLY A 90 -10.26 23.32 3.77
#